data_AF-A0A4Q2YBD1-F1
#
_entry.id   AF-A0A4Q2YBD1-F1
#
_cell.length_a   1.000
_cell.length_b   1.000
_cell.length_c   1.000
_cell.angle_alpha   90.00
_cell.angle_beta   90.00
_cell.angle_gamma   90.00
#
_symmetry.space_group_name_H-M   'P 1'
#
loop_
_entity.id
_entity.type
_entity.pdbx_description
1 polymer ?
#
loop_
_entity_poly.entity_id
_entity_poly.type
_entity_poly.pdbx_seq_one_letter_code
_entity_poly.pdbx_strand_id
1 'polypeptide(L)'
;MTFFILWCLTGLATGIIFASFFEWTLHKYVMHRPVGKFRYAFQAHAIVHHGTFKADKTYHLHDEKDKETIPMAWWNGPVLILIGAIPFALLSLLTGQWAFVVGGALAFASYYCFYEYIHWCMHLPKARRVEKPWWFRRLNGHHLLHHRYMHKNFNVVLPLADLCLGTFMARAKTHFKQAEGPSVPNVQPIS
;
A
#
# COMPACT_ATOMS: atom_id res chain seq x y z
N MET A 1 33.88 -7.09 -2.77
CA MET A 1 32.86 -6.99 -1.70
C MET A 1 32.22 -5.61 -1.65
N THR A 2 32.98 -4.51 -1.55
CA THR A 2 32.44 -3.13 -1.49
C THR A 2 31.53 -2.77 -2.66
N PHE A 3 31.96 -3.07 -3.90
CA PHE A 3 31.17 -2.77 -5.10
C PHE A 3 29.82 -3.51 -5.14
N PHE A 4 29.80 -4.77 -4.71
CA PHE A 4 28.57 -5.56 -4.58
C PHE A 4 27.60 -4.92 -3.58
N ILE A 5 28.11 -4.52 -2.41
CA ILE A 5 27.30 -3.87 -1.37
C ILE A 5 26.71 -2.55 -1.89
N LEU A 6 27.51 -1.74 -2.58
CA LEU A 6 27.05 -0.47 -3.16
C LEU A 6 25.91 -0.67 -4.16
N TRP A 7 26.03 -1.63 -5.08
CA TRP A 7 24.97 -1.94 -6.04
C TRP A 7 23.71 -2.51 -5.37
N CYS A 8 23.88 -3.34 -4.34
CA CYS A 8 22.77 -3.85 -3.55
C CYS A 8 22.02 -2.73 -2.81
N LEU A 9 22.74 -1.83 -2.14
CA LEU A 9 22.14 -0.66 -1.47
C LEU A 9 21.46 0.28 -2.46
N THR A 10 22.07 0.48 -3.64
CA THR A 10 21.48 1.29 -4.72
C THR A 10 20.19 0.65 -5.24
N GLY A 11 20.20 -0.67 -5.46
CA GLY A 11 19.01 -1.43 -5.83
C GLY A 11 17.91 -1.35 -4.77
N LEU A 12 18.28 -1.44 -3.50
CA LEU A 12 17.35 -1.32 -2.38
C LEU A 12 16.70 0.07 -2.32
N ALA A 13 17.49 1.13 -2.35
CA ALA A 13 16.98 2.51 -2.31
C ALA A 13 16.07 2.82 -3.51
N THR A 14 16.50 2.43 -4.71
CA THR A 14 15.71 2.58 -5.94
C THR A 14 14.44 1.73 -5.89
N GLY A 15 14.53 0.52 -5.34
CA GLY A 15 13.43 -0.41 -5.13
C GLY A 15 12.31 0.14 -4.26
N ILE A 16 12.64 0.84 -3.17
CA ILE A 16 11.63 1.47 -2.28
C ILE A 16 10.86 2.57 -3.01
N ILE A 17 11.57 3.42 -3.77
CA ILE A 17 10.94 4.48 -4.56
C ILE A 17 10.05 3.85 -5.64
N PHE A 18 10.58 2.89 -6.39
CA PHE A 18 9.83 2.16 -7.41
C PHE A 18 8.59 1.48 -6.82
N ALA A 19 8.69 0.84 -5.65
CA ALA A 19 7.58 0.16 -5.01
C ALA A 19 6.42 1.12 -4.68
N SER A 20 6.69 2.36 -4.26
CA SER A 20 5.64 3.37 -4.08
C SER A 20 4.89 3.68 -5.38
N PHE A 21 5.60 3.89 -6.49
CA PHE A 21 4.96 4.13 -7.79
C PHE A 21 4.24 2.90 -8.33
N PHE A 22 4.79 1.70 -8.09
CA PHE A 22 4.16 0.45 -8.46
C PHE A 22 2.86 0.22 -7.69
N GLU A 23 2.90 0.33 -6.36
CA GLU A 23 1.72 0.23 -5.49
C GLU A 23 0.63 1.18 -5.97
N TRP A 24 0.97 2.46 -6.16
CA TRP A 24 0.03 3.47 -6.64
C TRP A 24 -0.58 3.10 -8.00
N THR A 25 0.23 2.59 -8.93
CA THR A 25 -0.22 2.20 -10.28
C THR A 25 -1.16 1.01 -10.22
N LEU A 26 -0.78 -0.05 -9.49
CA LEU A 26 -1.59 -1.23 -9.27
C LEU A 26 -2.91 -0.84 -8.61
N HIS A 27 -2.84 -0.07 -7.54
CA HIS A 27 -4.01 0.30 -6.76
C HIS A 27 -4.98 1.15 -7.58
N LYS A 28 -4.49 2.20 -8.25
CA LYS A 28 -5.33 3.11 -9.04
C LYS A 28 -5.90 2.48 -10.32
N TYR A 29 -5.08 1.77 -11.09
CA TYR A 29 -5.45 1.35 -12.44
C TYR A 29 -5.86 -0.11 -12.55
N VAL A 30 -5.54 -0.96 -11.57
CA VAL A 30 -5.85 -2.39 -11.60
C VAL A 30 -6.84 -2.78 -10.52
N MET A 31 -6.73 -2.19 -9.32
CA MET A 31 -7.61 -2.49 -8.18
C MET A 31 -8.82 -1.55 -8.10
N HIS A 32 -8.72 -0.31 -8.57
CA HIS A 32 -9.85 0.64 -8.65
C HIS A 32 -10.50 0.73 -10.03
N ARG A 33 -9.95 0.04 -11.03
CA ARG A 33 -10.50 0.02 -12.39
C ARG A 33 -10.40 -1.37 -13.00
N PRO A 34 -11.42 -1.81 -13.75
CA PRO A 34 -11.31 -3.05 -14.51
C PRO A 34 -10.31 -2.90 -15.67
N VAL A 35 -9.46 -3.92 -15.86
CA VAL A 35 -8.46 -3.95 -16.93
C VAL A 35 -8.89 -4.94 -18.00
N GLY A 36 -9.61 -4.46 -19.02
CA GLY A 36 -10.18 -5.31 -20.06
C GLY A 36 -11.10 -6.40 -19.48
N LYS A 37 -10.73 -7.67 -19.70
CA LYS A 37 -11.42 -8.85 -19.16
C LYS A 37 -10.92 -9.29 -17.78
N PHE A 38 -9.77 -8.77 -17.32
CA PHE A 38 -9.26 -9.07 -15.99
C PHE A 38 -10.00 -8.26 -14.93
N ARG A 39 -10.82 -8.95 -14.12
CA ARG A 39 -11.69 -8.34 -13.11
C ARG A 39 -11.31 -8.71 -11.67
N TYR A 40 -10.40 -9.66 -11.46
CA TYR A 40 -10.06 -10.20 -10.15
C TYR A 40 -9.67 -9.12 -9.13
N ALA A 41 -8.64 -8.32 -9.44
CA ALA A 41 -8.14 -7.29 -8.52
C ALA A 41 -9.20 -6.22 -8.23
N PHE A 42 -9.91 -5.77 -9.27
CA PHE A 42 -11.01 -4.82 -9.13
C PHE A 42 -12.15 -5.34 -8.24
N GLN A 43 -12.57 -6.59 -8.46
CA GLN A 43 -13.64 -7.21 -7.69
C GLN A 43 -13.23 -7.40 -6.24
N ALA A 44 -12.04 -7.95 -5.98
CA ALA A 44 -11.56 -8.17 -4.63
C ALA A 44 -11.39 -6.87 -3.85
N HIS A 45 -10.91 -5.81 -4.50
CA HIS A 45 -10.57 -4.57 -3.82
C HIS A 45 -11.69 -3.51 -3.86
N ALA A 46 -12.03 -2.97 -5.04
CA ALA A 46 -13.02 -1.89 -5.14
C ALA A 46 -14.43 -2.33 -4.78
N ILE A 47 -14.80 -3.60 -5.01
CA ILE A 47 -16.15 -4.09 -4.74
C ILE A 47 -16.25 -4.76 -3.38
N VAL A 48 -15.40 -5.74 -3.08
CA VAL A 48 -15.48 -6.49 -1.83
C VAL A 48 -14.84 -5.70 -0.68
N HIS A 49 -13.53 -5.43 -0.73
CA HIS A 49 -12.83 -4.74 0.37
C HIS A 49 -13.45 -3.38 0.71
N HIS A 50 -13.67 -2.51 -0.28
CA HIS A 50 -14.32 -1.20 -0.05
C HIS A 50 -15.84 -1.26 0.19
N GLY A 51 -16.50 -2.35 -0.22
CA GLY A 51 -17.91 -2.59 0.10
C GLY A 51 -18.10 -2.95 1.57
N THR A 52 -17.17 -3.75 2.10
CA THR A 52 -17.13 -4.23 3.49
C THR A 52 -16.57 -3.18 4.44
N PHE A 53 -15.40 -2.62 4.13
CA PHE A 53 -14.73 -1.61 4.94
C PHE A 53 -14.95 -0.24 4.29
N LYS A 54 -15.76 0.60 4.94
CA LYS A 54 -15.95 2.01 4.51
C LYS A 54 -15.15 2.93 5.40
N ALA A 55 -15.32 4.24 5.24
CA ALA A 55 -14.63 5.22 6.08
C ALA A 55 -15.32 5.51 7.43
N ASP A 56 -16.43 4.84 7.74
CA ASP A 56 -17.18 5.02 8.99
C ASP A 56 -16.82 3.95 10.04
N LYS A 57 -17.71 3.68 10.98
CA LYS A 57 -17.49 2.61 11.98
C LYS A 57 -17.10 1.27 11.35
N THR A 58 -17.51 0.98 10.11
CA THR A 58 -17.18 -0.26 9.37
C THR A 58 -15.75 -0.30 8.82
N TYR A 59 -14.96 0.76 8.98
CA TYR A 59 -13.55 0.76 8.60
C TYR A 59 -12.74 -0.35 9.30
N HIS A 60 -13.08 -0.66 10.55
CA HIS A 60 -12.51 -1.78 11.26
C HIS A 60 -13.36 -3.05 11.09
N LEU A 61 -12.73 -4.21 11.19
CA LEU A 61 -13.39 -5.51 11.17
C LEU A 61 -14.41 -5.65 12.31
N HIS A 62 -15.64 -6.03 11.96
CA HIS A 62 -16.71 -6.34 12.91
C HIS A 62 -17.11 -7.82 12.89
N ASP A 63 -17.20 -8.41 11.69
CA ASP A 63 -17.54 -9.82 11.49
C ASP A 63 -16.27 -10.60 11.12
N GLU A 64 -15.93 -11.64 11.89
CA GLU A 64 -14.71 -12.42 11.66
C GLU A 64 -14.67 -13.08 10.28
N LYS A 65 -15.82 -13.33 9.63
CA LYS A 65 -15.85 -13.89 8.27
C LYS A 65 -15.23 -12.96 7.22
N ASP A 66 -15.28 -11.65 7.45
CA ASP A 66 -14.81 -10.64 6.50
C ASP A 66 -13.30 -10.42 6.56
N LYS A 67 -12.64 -11.04 7.55
CA LYS A 67 -11.21 -10.91 7.83
C LYS A 67 -10.33 -11.33 6.65
N GLU A 68 -10.76 -12.34 5.90
CA GLU A 68 -10.06 -12.83 4.71
C GLU A 68 -10.11 -11.84 3.53
N THR A 69 -10.96 -10.82 3.61
CA THR A 69 -11.08 -9.75 2.58
C THR A 69 -10.17 -8.54 2.85
N ILE A 70 -9.43 -8.55 3.96
CA ILE A 70 -8.44 -7.53 4.27
C ILE A 70 -7.16 -7.74 3.43
N PRO A 71 -6.46 -8.90 3.52
CA PRO A 71 -5.21 -9.09 2.82
C PRO A 71 -5.46 -9.44 1.35
N MET A 72 -4.42 -9.29 0.54
CA MET A 72 -4.40 -9.91 -0.78
C MET A 72 -4.35 -11.44 -0.64
N ALA A 73 -4.89 -12.16 -1.63
CA ALA A 73 -4.69 -13.61 -1.69
C ALA A 73 -3.19 -13.95 -1.66
N TRP A 74 -2.81 -15.01 -0.94
CA TRP A 74 -1.41 -15.34 -0.63
C TRP A 74 -0.50 -15.41 -1.86
N TRP A 75 -1.04 -15.85 -3.01
CA TRP A 75 -0.28 -15.99 -4.26
C TRP A 75 0.04 -14.66 -4.94
N ASN A 76 -0.67 -13.56 -4.60
CA ASN A 76 -0.36 -12.23 -5.11
C ASN A 76 1.04 -11.79 -4.69
N GLY A 77 1.49 -12.12 -3.49
CA GLY A 77 2.81 -11.75 -2.99
C GLY A 77 3.94 -12.22 -3.91
N PRO A 78 4.12 -13.54 -4.11
CA PRO A 78 5.11 -14.06 -5.04
C PRO A 78 4.99 -13.47 -6.45
N VAL A 79 3.77 -13.34 -6.99
CA VAL A 79 3.56 -12.80 -8.34
C VAL A 79 3.99 -11.33 -8.45
N LEU A 80 3.54 -10.47 -7.52
CA LEU A 80 3.85 -9.06 -7.53
C LEU A 80 5.33 -8.81 -7.27
N ILE A 81 5.97 -9.58 -6.38
CA ILE A 81 7.41 -9.49 -6.12
C ILE A 81 8.21 -9.85 -7.38
N LEU A 82 7.82 -10.93 -8.07
CA LEU A 82 8.46 -11.31 -9.33
C LEU A 82 8.30 -10.22 -10.40
N ILE A 83 7.09 -9.69 -10.59
CA ILE A 83 6.83 -8.60 -11.54
C ILE A 83 7.65 -7.35 -11.17
N GLY A 84 7.66 -6.97 -9.89
CA GLY A 84 8.38 -5.81 -9.40
C GLY A 84 9.91 -5.93 -9.54
N ALA A 85 10.44 -7.16 -9.54
CA ALA A 85 11.86 -7.42 -9.74
C ALA A 85 12.30 -7.37 -11.23
N ILE A 86 11.37 -7.47 -12.19
CA ILE A 86 11.69 -7.49 -13.63
C ILE A 86 12.55 -6.30 -14.08
N PRO A 87 12.21 -5.03 -13.77
CA PRO A 87 13.02 -3.89 -14.22
C PRO A 87 14.45 -3.94 -13.68
N PHE A 88 14.64 -4.43 -12.46
CA PHE A 88 15.95 -4.57 -11.84
C PHE A 88 16.76 -5.70 -12.50
N ALA A 89 16.12 -6.83 -12.83
CA ALA A 89 16.75 -7.91 -13.56
C ALA A 89 17.20 -7.44 -14.96
N LEU A 90 16.36 -6.71 -15.69
CA LEU A 90 16.70 -6.15 -17.00
C LEU A 90 17.88 -5.16 -16.92
N LEU A 91 17.89 -4.27 -15.93
CA LEU A 91 19.01 -3.35 -15.70
C LEU A 91 20.28 -4.09 -15.28
N SER A 92 20.17 -5.15 -14.47
CA SER A 92 21.30 -6.01 -14.13
C SER A 92 21.86 -6.75 -15.36
N LEU A 93 21.01 -7.19 -16.29
CA LEU A 93 21.45 -7.77 -17.57
C LEU A 93 22.23 -6.76 -18.42
N LEU A 94 21.77 -5.50 -18.49
CA LEU A 94 22.42 -4.45 -19.27
C LEU A 94 23.75 -3.97 -18.66
N THR A 95 23.85 -3.96 -17.33
CA THR A 95 25.01 -3.41 -16.60
C THR A 95 26.01 -4.47 -16.13
N GLY A 96 25.62 -5.74 -16.14
CA GLY A 96 26.35 -6.86 -15.52
C GLY A 96 26.29 -6.86 -13.99
N GLN A 97 25.54 -5.94 -13.35
CA GLN A 97 25.55 -5.73 -11.91
C GLN A 97 24.41 -6.49 -11.22
N TRP A 98 24.59 -7.78 -11.01
CA TRP A 98 23.59 -8.66 -10.41
C TRP A 98 23.25 -8.35 -8.94
N ALA A 99 24.13 -7.66 -8.22
CA ALA A 99 23.82 -7.18 -6.88
C ALA A 99 22.64 -6.18 -6.85
N PHE A 100 22.42 -5.45 -7.95
CA PHE A 100 21.33 -4.48 -8.07
C PHE A 100 19.95 -5.15 -8.03
N VAL A 101 19.77 -6.28 -8.73
CA VAL A 101 18.51 -7.04 -8.67
C VAL A 101 18.27 -7.66 -7.30
N VAL A 102 19.32 -8.09 -6.58
CA VAL A 102 19.19 -8.58 -5.20
C VAL A 102 18.63 -7.47 -4.30
N GLY A 103 19.21 -6.27 -4.37
CA GLY A 103 18.73 -5.12 -3.62
C GLY A 103 17.30 -4.72 -3.96
N GLY A 104 16.97 -4.65 -5.25
CA GLY A 104 15.63 -4.31 -5.73
C GLY A 104 14.56 -5.33 -5.31
N ALA A 105 14.85 -6.62 -5.46
CA ALA A 105 13.96 -7.69 -5.02
C ALA A 105 13.74 -7.68 -3.51
N LEU A 106 14.80 -7.45 -2.72
CA LEU A 106 14.70 -7.33 -1.25
C LEU A 106 13.83 -6.14 -0.84
N ALA A 107 14.02 -4.99 -1.48
CA ALA A 107 13.19 -3.81 -1.23
C ALA A 107 11.72 -4.08 -1.54
N PHE A 108 11.43 -4.66 -2.70
CA PHE A 108 10.05 -4.92 -3.12
C PHE A 108 9.36 -5.97 -2.25
N ALA A 109 10.05 -7.06 -1.89
CA ALA A 109 9.53 -8.07 -0.98
C ALA A 109 9.24 -7.49 0.41
N SER A 110 10.18 -6.69 0.94
CA SER A 110 10.02 -6.04 2.24
C SER A 110 8.88 -5.03 2.22
N TYR A 111 8.74 -4.27 1.12
CA TYR A 111 7.64 -3.31 0.93
C TYR A 111 6.29 -4.01 0.87
N TYR A 112 6.16 -5.09 0.09
CA TYR A 112 4.92 -5.87 0.00
C TYR A 112 4.51 -6.47 1.35
N CYS A 113 5.44 -7.11 2.05
CA CYS A 113 5.16 -7.67 3.38
C CYS A 113 4.76 -6.58 4.37
N PHE A 114 5.42 -5.42 4.32
CA PHE A 114 5.08 -4.30 5.17
C PHE A 114 3.71 -3.71 4.83
N TYR A 115 3.39 -3.56 3.54
CA TYR A 115 2.08 -3.14 3.04
C TYR A 115 0.96 -4.02 3.61
N GLU A 116 1.05 -5.34 3.39
CA GLU A 116 0.02 -6.29 3.86
C GLU A 116 -0.12 -6.23 5.38
N TYR A 117 1.00 -6.15 6.10
CA TYR A 117 0.99 -6.12 7.56
C TYR A 117 0.38 -4.84 8.13
N ILE A 118 0.76 -3.66 7.64
CA ILE A 118 0.23 -2.41 8.17
C ILE A 118 -1.23 -2.21 7.74
N HIS A 119 -1.59 -2.56 6.51
CA HIS A 119 -2.97 -2.51 6.01
C HIS A 119 -3.88 -3.41 6.85
N TRP A 120 -3.41 -4.64 7.16
CA TRP A 120 -4.09 -5.52 8.09
C TRP A 120 -4.26 -4.89 9.48
N CYS A 121 -3.22 -4.26 10.02
CA CYS A 121 -3.31 -3.60 11.32
C CYS A 121 -4.23 -2.38 11.32
N MET A 122 -4.40 -1.70 10.18
CA MET A 122 -5.33 -0.57 10.02
C MET A 122 -6.78 -1.05 10.11
N HIS A 123 -7.13 -2.16 9.47
CA HIS A 123 -8.49 -2.72 9.48
C HIS A 123 -8.80 -3.62 10.69
N LEU A 124 -7.78 -4.22 11.32
CA LEU A 124 -7.93 -5.05 12.52
C LEU A 124 -7.01 -4.55 13.65
N PRO A 125 -7.31 -3.40 14.28
CA PRO A 125 -6.49 -2.85 15.35
C PRO A 125 -6.49 -3.77 16.57
N LYS A 126 -5.31 -4.05 17.15
CA LYS A 126 -5.16 -4.88 18.37
C LYS A 126 -4.21 -4.27 19.40
N ALA A 127 -4.06 -2.95 19.40
CA ALA A 127 -3.13 -2.19 20.25
C ALA A 127 -1.66 -2.65 20.11
N ARG A 128 -1.30 -3.13 18.92
CA ARG A 128 0.05 -3.64 18.61
C ARG A 128 1.07 -2.50 18.68
N ARG A 129 2.35 -2.82 18.92
CA ARG A 129 3.42 -1.80 18.98
C ARG A 129 3.51 -0.96 17.72
N VAL A 130 3.27 -1.56 16.54
CA VAL A 130 3.28 -0.86 15.24
C VAL A 130 2.17 0.18 15.10
N GLU A 131 1.07 0.04 15.84
CA GLU A 131 -0.11 0.92 15.72
C GLU A 131 0.03 2.23 16.51
N LYS A 132 1.03 2.31 17.39
CA LYS A 132 1.21 3.41 18.36
C LYS A 132 1.96 4.62 17.80
N PRO A 133 3.03 4.49 17.00
CA PRO A 133 3.80 5.62 16.50
C PRO A 133 2.98 6.58 15.64
N TRP A 134 3.43 7.84 15.58
CA TRP A 134 2.75 8.88 14.80
C TRP A 134 2.69 8.56 13.30
N TRP A 135 3.71 7.90 12.75
CA TRP A 135 3.78 7.58 11.32
C TRP A 135 2.69 6.58 10.93
N PHE A 136 2.44 5.56 11.75
CA PHE A 136 1.38 4.59 11.50
C PHE A 136 0.03 5.28 11.53
N ARG A 137 -0.21 6.11 12.55
CA ARG A 137 -1.46 6.87 12.67
C ARG A 137 -1.68 7.75 11.44
N ARG A 138 -0.63 8.43 10.93
CA ARG A 138 -0.74 9.22 9.70
C ARG A 138 -1.09 8.38 8.47
N LEU A 139 -0.43 7.23 8.27
CA LEU A 139 -0.76 6.33 7.18
C LEU A 139 -2.16 5.74 7.31
N ASN A 140 -2.60 5.41 8.54
CA ASN A 140 -3.95 4.95 8.80
C ASN A 140 -5.00 6.03 8.47
N GLY A 141 -4.73 7.30 8.82
CA GLY A 141 -5.57 8.42 8.40
C GLY A 141 -5.57 8.65 6.88
N HIS A 142 -4.42 8.50 6.24
CA HIS A 142 -4.27 8.59 4.78
C HIS A 142 -5.11 7.52 4.07
N HIS A 143 -5.05 6.28 4.56
CA HIS A 143 -5.85 5.14 4.06
C HIS A 143 -7.35 5.27 4.39
N LEU A 144 -7.70 5.77 5.58
CA LEU A 144 -9.08 6.10 5.92
C LEU A 144 -9.69 7.13 4.94
N LEU A 145 -8.92 8.15 4.57
CA LEU A 145 -9.32 9.11 3.55
C LEU A 145 -9.43 8.48 2.16
N HIS A 146 -8.60 7.49 1.83
CA HIS A 146 -8.76 6.70 0.61
C HIS A 146 -10.10 5.97 0.59
N HIS A 147 -10.47 5.30 1.69
CA HIS A 147 -11.78 4.66 1.85
C HIS A 147 -12.97 5.63 1.71
N ARG A 148 -12.77 6.91 2.04
CA ARG A 148 -13.79 7.95 1.84
C ARG A 148 -13.80 8.52 0.42
N TYR A 149 -12.62 8.72 -0.15
CA TYR A 149 -12.38 9.34 -1.45
C TYR A 149 -11.51 8.38 -2.29
N MET A 150 -12.12 7.31 -2.81
CA MET A 150 -11.43 6.18 -3.50
C MET A 150 -10.61 6.56 -4.76
N HIS A 151 -10.57 7.85 -5.11
CA HIS A 151 -9.74 8.41 -6.18
C HIS A 151 -8.52 9.20 -5.66
N LYS A 152 -8.23 9.15 -4.36
CA LYS A 152 -7.15 9.84 -3.65
C LYS A 152 -6.41 8.83 -2.77
N ASN A 153 -5.17 9.15 -2.37
CA ASN A 153 -4.41 8.40 -1.37
C ASN A 153 -4.21 6.90 -1.70
N PHE A 154 -3.70 6.58 -2.89
CA PHE A 154 -3.54 5.20 -3.32
C PHE A 154 -2.35 4.48 -2.65
N ASN A 155 -1.36 5.16 -2.11
CA ASN A 155 -0.30 4.52 -1.34
C ASN A 155 -0.72 4.30 0.11
N VAL A 156 -0.48 3.12 0.65
CA VAL A 156 -0.67 2.75 2.05
C VAL A 156 0.64 2.86 2.83
N VAL A 157 1.78 2.51 2.21
CA VAL A 157 3.09 2.46 2.89
C VAL A 157 3.84 3.79 2.78
N LEU A 158 4.12 4.24 1.56
CA LEU A 158 4.91 5.45 1.30
C LEU A 158 4.16 6.32 0.29
N PRO A 159 3.55 7.45 0.69
CA PRO A 159 2.73 8.30 -0.18
C PRO A 159 3.54 9.18 -1.15
N LEU A 160 4.70 8.70 -1.60
CA LEU A 160 5.55 9.42 -2.53
C LEU A 160 4.86 9.58 -3.88
N ALA A 161 4.33 8.50 -4.46
CA ALA A 161 3.62 8.59 -5.74
C ALA A 161 2.33 9.41 -5.63
N ASP A 162 1.60 9.31 -4.51
CA ASP A 162 0.46 10.20 -4.24
C ASP A 162 0.82 11.69 -4.25
N LEU A 163 1.96 12.05 -3.65
CA LEU A 163 2.47 13.42 -3.65
C LEU A 163 2.90 13.85 -5.06
N CYS A 164 3.69 13.04 -5.75
CA CYS A 164 4.20 13.34 -7.08
C CYS A 164 3.09 13.44 -8.15
N LEU A 165 2.02 12.66 -8.00
CA LEU A 165 0.96 12.52 -9.01
C LEU A 165 -0.35 13.22 -8.64
N GLY A 166 -0.35 14.04 -7.57
CA GLY A 166 -1.46 14.91 -7.21
C GLY A 166 -2.70 14.19 -6.65
N THR A 167 -2.53 12.99 -6.09
CA THR A 167 -3.60 12.21 -5.46
C THR A 167 -3.54 12.24 -3.93
N PHE A 168 -2.51 12.86 -3.34
CA PHE A 168 -2.42 13.09 -1.90
C PHE A 168 -3.53 14.00 -1.36
N MET A 169 -4.09 13.63 -0.21
CA MET A 169 -5.09 14.36 0.55
C MET A 169 -4.82 14.15 2.05
N ALA A 170 -4.52 15.24 2.76
CA ALA A 170 -4.25 15.19 4.20
C ALA A 170 -5.51 15.33 5.07
N ARG A 171 -6.58 15.91 4.53
CA ARG A 171 -7.81 16.27 5.24
C ARG A 171 -9.02 16.05 4.34
N ALA A 172 -10.13 15.65 4.93
CA ALA A 172 -11.40 15.56 4.23
C ALA A 172 -11.90 16.94 3.78
N LYS A 173 -12.68 16.98 2.70
CA LYS A 173 -13.33 18.21 2.21
C LYS A 173 -14.56 18.61 3.01
N THR A 174 -15.25 17.62 3.56
CA THR A 174 -16.47 17.81 4.37
C THR A 174 -16.39 16.95 5.60
N HIS A 175 -17.11 17.34 6.65
CA HIS A 175 -17.30 16.47 7.80
C HIS A 175 -18.00 15.18 7.39
N PHE A 176 -17.60 14.06 7.98
CA PHE A 176 -18.24 12.75 7.81
C PHE A 176 -18.13 11.95 9.12
N LYS A 177 -18.95 10.91 9.27
CA LYS A 177 -18.86 9.99 10.42
C LYS A 177 -17.63 9.09 10.26
N GLN A 178 -16.44 9.63 10.51
CA GLN A 178 -15.19 8.89 10.35
C GLN A 178 -15.08 7.75 11.38
N ALA A 179 -14.29 6.72 11.07
CA ALA A 179 -13.88 5.73 12.05
C ALA A 179 -13.12 6.36 13.23
N GLU A 180 -13.30 5.80 14.42
CA GLU A 180 -12.61 6.26 15.63
C GLU A 180 -11.80 5.11 16.26
N GLY A 181 -10.72 5.44 16.93
CA GLY A 181 -9.86 4.48 17.61
C GLY A 181 -8.50 5.08 17.99
N PRO A 182 -7.74 4.41 18.87
CA PRO A 182 -6.46 4.94 19.39
C PRO A 182 -5.40 5.13 18.31
N SER A 183 -5.49 4.39 17.20
CA SER A 183 -4.59 4.46 16.05
C SER A 183 -5.16 5.23 14.85
N VAL A 184 -6.38 5.77 14.96
CA VAL A 184 -7.04 6.53 13.90
C VAL A 184 -6.94 8.03 14.22
N PRO A 185 -6.21 8.82 13.42
CA PRO A 185 -6.14 10.26 13.63
C PRO A 185 -7.45 10.92 13.20
N ASN A 186 -7.74 12.10 13.75
CA ASN A 186 -8.79 12.95 13.21
C ASN A 186 -8.39 13.46 11.81
N VAL A 187 -9.16 13.13 10.76
CA VAL A 187 -8.92 13.56 9.37
C VAL A 187 -9.96 14.57 8.86
N GLN A 188 -10.85 15.05 9.73
CA GLN A 188 -11.87 16.06 9.42
C GLN A 188 -11.26 17.37 8.88
N PRO A 189 -12.04 18.22 8.19
CA PRO A 189 -11.60 19.56 7.80
C PRO A 189 -11.06 20.37 9.01
N ILE A 190 -10.14 21.29 8.73
CA ILE A 190 -9.74 22.30 9.72
C ILE A 190 -10.79 23.42 9.59
N SER A 191 -11.48 23.72 10.70
CA SER A 191 -12.44 24.82 10.82
C SER A 191 -11.80 26.17 10.55
#